data_AF-A0A023FN07-F1
#
_entry.id   AF-A0A023FN07-F1
#
_cell.length_a   1.000
_cell.length_b   1.000
_cell.length_c   1.000
_cell.angle_alpha   90.00
_cell.angle_beta   90.00
_cell.angle_gamma   90.00
#
_symmetry.space_group_name_H-M   'P 1'
#
loop_
_entity.id
_entity.type
_entity.pdbx_description
1 polymer ?
#
loop_
_entity_poly.entity_id
_entity_poly.type
_entity_poly.pdbx_seq_one_letter_code
_entity_poly.pdbx_strand_id
1 'polypeptide(L)'
;MNWLRPRCIFAVFLFSELLGGVLAQERSTNALTSDKDASDPAQGSAPTADEKGSATTCEKVNACDDLLGYEAIQALHQQLDDDDNGSVDIAETDEFLRDELQYENGYERQKKFHGNDKYISLEELWQSWQVSEVHNWTVEETIEWLVNCVELPQYAKTFEENAVDGSTLPRMAVANNNYLSSVLGVKDVIHKQKLTLKAMDVVLFGPPKHHNYIKDVLLVLSLVIAIGGCWFAYVQHNYSQLHLKKMMKDMDSLQRAEEQLSELQRELDKAKMEQETAVILKQRLEDEILAAKQE
;
A
#
# COMPACT_ATOMS: atom_id res chain seq x y z
N MET A 1 -50.79 -5.76 1.58
CA MET A 1 -50.59 -4.39 1.05
C MET A 1 -49.54 -3.74 1.95
N ASN A 2 -48.43 -3.16 1.52
CA ASN A 2 -47.86 -2.96 0.20
C ASN A 2 -46.40 -2.53 0.46
N TRP A 3 -45.46 -3.11 -0.28
CA TRP A 3 -44.20 -2.51 -0.75
C TRP A 3 -43.16 -2.00 0.26
N LEU A 4 -42.16 -2.84 0.53
CA LEU A 4 -40.76 -2.41 0.53
C LEU A 4 -39.88 -3.47 -0.15
N ARG A 5 -39.79 -3.33 -1.47
CA ARG A 5 -38.72 -3.81 -2.35
C ARG A 5 -37.93 -2.55 -2.79
N PRO A 6 -36.80 -2.61 -3.51
CA PRO A 6 -35.49 -3.19 -3.18
C PRO A 6 -34.37 -2.19 -3.60
N ARG A 7 -33.68 -1.50 -2.68
CA ARG A 7 -32.67 -0.47 -3.07
C ARG A 7 -31.21 -0.77 -2.71
N CYS A 8 -30.88 -1.97 -2.22
CA CYS A 8 -29.50 -2.30 -1.83
C CYS A 8 -28.72 -3.16 -2.83
N ILE A 9 -29.33 -3.61 -3.93
CA ILE A 9 -28.67 -4.56 -4.86
C ILE A 9 -27.78 -3.84 -5.91
N PHE A 10 -28.01 -2.55 -6.17
CA PHE A 10 -27.28 -1.82 -7.22
C PHE A 10 -26.01 -1.09 -6.77
N ALA A 11 -25.75 -0.96 -5.47
CA ALA A 11 -24.61 -0.18 -4.98
C ALA A 11 -23.28 -0.96 -4.89
N VAL A 12 -23.31 -2.30 -4.99
CA VAL A 12 -22.13 -3.15 -4.76
C VAL A 12 -21.45 -3.59 -6.08
N PHE A 13 -22.15 -3.50 -7.22
CA PHE A 13 -21.62 -3.97 -8.51
C PHE A 13 -20.79 -2.94 -9.30
N LEU A 14 -20.83 -1.66 -8.95
CA LEU A 14 -20.13 -0.61 -9.71
C LEU A 14 -18.66 -0.38 -9.30
N PHE A 15 -18.18 -1.02 -8.22
CA PHE A 15 -16.80 -0.82 -7.75
C PHE A 15 -15.80 -1.89 -8.23
N SER A 16 -16.26 -2.90 -8.96
CA SER A 16 -15.40 -4.02 -9.39
C SER A 16 -14.70 -3.79 -10.74
N GLU A 17 -15.00 -2.73 -11.49
CA GLU A 17 -14.37 -2.46 -12.79
C GLU A 17 -13.22 -1.43 -12.76
N LEU A 18 -12.95 -0.78 -11.62
CA LEU A 18 -11.90 0.25 -11.56
C LEU A 18 -10.52 -0.26 -11.13
N LEU A 19 -10.38 -1.52 -10.72
CA LEU A 19 -9.12 -2.08 -10.20
C LEU A 19 -8.35 -2.99 -11.17
N GLY A 20 -8.80 -3.10 -12.42
CA GLY A 20 -8.18 -3.97 -13.44
C GLY A 20 -7.02 -3.37 -14.23
N GLY A 21 -6.61 -2.13 -13.95
CA GLY A 21 -5.74 -1.36 -14.85
C GLY A 21 -4.25 -1.25 -14.49
N VAL A 22 -3.77 -1.79 -13.36
CA VAL A 22 -2.41 -1.45 -12.86
C VAL A 22 -1.60 -2.69 -12.49
N LEU A 23 -1.36 -3.60 -13.46
CA LEU A 23 -0.31 -4.63 -13.34
C LEU A 23 0.21 -5.07 -14.72
N ALA A 24 0.71 -4.13 -15.52
CA ALA A 24 1.48 -4.47 -16.71
C ALA A 24 2.38 -3.32 -17.16
N GLN A 25 3.42 -3.00 -16.38
CA GLN A 25 4.54 -2.18 -16.84
C GLN A 25 5.77 -2.54 -16.01
N GLU A 26 6.64 -3.38 -16.59
CA GLU A 26 8.11 -3.32 -16.55
C GLU A 26 8.71 -4.71 -16.83
N ARG A 27 9.10 -4.92 -18.09
CA ARG A 27 10.23 -5.78 -18.45
C ARG A 27 10.83 -5.30 -19.76
N SER A 28 11.57 -4.18 -19.69
CA SER A 28 12.56 -3.81 -20.70
C SER A 28 13.80 -4.68 -20.47
N THR A 29 14.21 -5.49 -21.45
CA THR A 29 15.21 -5.21 -22.51
C THR A 29 16.50 -5.96 -22.22
N ASN A 30 16.92 -6.80 -23.16
CA ASN A 30 18.32 -7.18 -23.33
C ASN A 30 18.59 -7.29 -24.83
N ALA A 31 19.35 -6.34 -25.37
CA ALA A 31 19.95 -6.39 -26.70
C ALA A 31 21.31 -5.66 -26.65
N LEU A 32 22.37 -6.48 -26.63
CA LEU A 32 23.67 -6.38 -27.30
C LEU A 32 24.20 -5.01 -27.80
N THR A 33 25.45 -4.67 -27.45
CA THR A 33 26.61 -4.60 -28.39
C THR A 33 27.96 -4.24 -27.73
N SER A 34 28.96 -5.08 -28.05
CA SER A 34 30.44 -4.99 -28.16
C SER A 34 31.31 -3.78 -27.76
N ASP A 35 32.44 -4.18 -27.13
CA ASP A 35 33.87 -3.82 -27.32
C ASP A 35 34.41 -2.42 -26.94
N LYS A 36 35.45 -2.35 -26.07
CA LYS A 36 36.89 -2.46 -26.44
C LYS A 36 37.88 -1.89 -25.39
N ASP A 37 38.86 -2.72 -25.04
CA ASP A 37 40.28 -2.49 -24.63
C ASP A 37 40.76 -1.54 -23.49
N ALA A 38 41.60 -2.16 -22.62
CA ALA A 38 42.97 -1.79 -22.22
C ALA A 38 43.30 -1.06 -20.90
N SER A 39 44.01 -1.82 -20.04
CA SER A 39 45.25 -1.49 -19.31
C SER A 39 45.23 -0.80 -17.92
N ASP A 40 45.74 -1.56 -16.94
CA ASP A 40 46.36 -1.24 -15.63
C ASP A 40 47.68 -0.40 -15.75
N PRO A 41 48.40 0.02 -14.67
CA PRO A 41 48.10 0.11 -13.22
C PRO A 41 48.64 1.39 -12.48
N ALA A 42 48.41 1.44 -11.16
CA ALA A 42 49.34 1.86 -10.08
C ALA A 42 49.53 3.34 -9.60
N GLN A 43 49.45 3.46 -8.25
CA GLN A 43 50.31 4.21 -7.30
C GLN A 43 50.09 5.72 -6.98
N GLY A 44 49.53 5.94 -5.77
CA GLY A 44 50.08 6.69 -4.61
C GLY A 44 50.82 8.03 -4.76
N SER A 45 50.36 9.06 -4.02
CA SER A 45 51.14 9.88 -3.05
C SER A 45 50.43 11.18 -2.63
N ALA A 46 50.47 11.50 -1.33
CA ALA A 46 50.30 12.85 -0.75
C ALA A 46 51.68 13.59 -0.78
N PRO A 47 51.85 14.92 -0.50
CA PRO A 47 51.20 15.71 0.58
C PRO A 47 51.03 17.26 0.38
N THR A 48 50.52 17.90 1.46
CA THR A 48 50.71 19.29 2.01
C THR A 48 50.05 20.54 1.40
N ALA A 49 49.03 21.04 2.14
CA ALA A 49 48.82 22.36 2.78
C ALA A 49 48.98 23.72 2.03
N ASP A 50 47.85 24.45 2.08
CA ASP A 50 47.62 25.90 2.29
C ASP A 50 47.58 26.92 1.12
N GLU A 51 46.52 27.73 1.20
CA GLU A 51 46.15 28.95 0.44
C GLU A 51 45.59 28.84 -0.98
N LYS A 52 45.29 27.63 -1.47
CA LYS A 52 44.61 27.39 -2.74
C LYS A 52 43.44 26.39 -2.61
N GLY A 53 42.85 26.31 -1.42
CA GLY A 53 42.02 25.18 -0.96
C GLY A 53 40.52 25.24 -1.22
N SER A 54 40.03 26.11 -2.10
CA SER A 54 38.60 26.13 -2.49
C SER A 54 38.38 25.60 -3.91
N ALA A 55 39.24 25.99 -4.86
CA ALA A 55 39.13 25.55 -6.25
C ALA A 55 39.52 24.07 -6.46
N THR A 56 40.54 23.57 -5.77
CA THR A 56 40.96 22.15 -5.86
C THR A 56 40.02 21.18 -5.17
N THR A 57 39.21 21.66 -4.23
CA THR A 57 38.28 20.86 -3.45
C THR A 57 36.97 20.70 -4.22
N CYS A 58 36.48 21.78 -4.85
CA CYS A 58 35.27 21.71 -5.68
C CYS A 58 35.41 20.73 -6.84
N GLU A 59 36.59 20.63 -7.46
CA GLU A 59 36.84 19.77 -8.62
C GLU A 59 37.00 18.30 -8.22
N LYS A 60 37.43 18.01 -6.99
CA LYS A 60 37.50 16.65 -6.45
C LYS A 60 36.13 16.07 -6.09
N VAL A 61 35.20 16.93 -5.65
CA VAL A 61 33.87 16.52 -5.17
C VAL A 61 32.73 16.87 -6.13
N ASN A 62 33.04 17.29 -7.37
CA ASN A 62 32.06 17.75 -8.36
C ASN A 62 31.07 18.79 -7.80
N ALA A 63 31.57 19.71 -6.97
CA ALA A 63 30.77 20.74 -6.29
C ALA A 63 30.94 22.14 -6.91
N CYS A 64 31.71 22.27 -8.00
CA CYS A 64 31.99 23.58 -8.60
C CYS A 64 30.72 24.26 -9.16
N ASP A 65 29.68 23.50 -9.48
CA ASP A 65 28.40 24.03 -9.97
C ASP A 65 27.52 24.60 -8.84
N ASP A 66 27.67 24.13 -7.61
CA ASP A 66 26.91 24.58 -6.43
C ASP A 66 27.77 24.65 -5.16
N LEU A 67 28.72 25.60 -5.15
CA LEU A 67 29.64 25.79 -4.03
C LEU A 67 28.90 26.15 -2.73
N LEU A 68 27.83 26.94 -2.82
CA LEU A 68 27.05 27.38 -1.66
C LEU A 68 26.22 26.24 -1.06
N GLY A 69 25.70 25.33 -1.89
CA GLY A 69 25.05 24.10 -1.41
C GLY A 69 26.05 23.16 -0.75
N TYR A 70 27.24 23.01 -1.32
CA TYR A 70 28.31 22.20 -0.70
C TYR A 70 28.76 22.76 0.65
N GLU A 71 28.98 24.08 0.76
CA GLU A 71 29.33 24.73 2.03
C GLU A 71 28.22 24.54 3.07
N ALA A 72 26.95 24.57 2.65
CA ALA A 72 25.83 24.31 3.53
C ALA A 72 25.78 22.84 4.01
N ILE A 73 26.02 21.87 3.13
CA ILE A 73 26.12 20.45 3.49
C ILE A 73 27.34 20.21 4.40
N GLN A 74 28.46 20.90 4.17
CA GLN A 74 29.61 20.86 5.06
C GLN A 74 29.28 21.38 6.45
N ALA A 75 28.55 22.49 6.56
CA ALA A 75 28.11 23.02 7.84
C ALA A 75 27.14 22.06 8.56
N LEU A 76 26.29 21.34 7.81
CA LEU A 76 25.42 20.30 8.37
C LEU A 76 26.21 19.08 8.83
N HIS A 77 27.20 18.64 8.05
CA HIS A 77 28.09 17.54 8.42
C HIS A 77 28.84 17.85 9.72
N GLN A 78 29.38 19.07 9.84
CA GLN A 78 30.02 19.55 11.09
C GLN A 78 29.05 19.66 12.27
N GLN A 79 27.75 19.83 12.02
CA GLN A 79 26.74 19.81 13.08
C GLN A 79 26.37 18.38 13.52
N LEU A 80 26.65 17.39 12.68
CA LEU A 80 26.40 15.97 12.96
C LEU A 80 27.63 15.26 13.54
N ASP A 81 28.83 15.67 13.13
CA ASP A 81 30.14 15.12 13.51
C ASP A 81 30.59 15.75 14.84
N ASP A 82 30.03 15.29 15.95
CA ASP A 82 30.25 15.87 17.29
C ASP A 82 31.69 15.72 17.81
N ASP A 83 32.42 14.70 17.34
CA ASP A 83 33.82 14.47 17.72
C ASP A 83 34.85 15.02 16.72
N ASP A 84 34.39 15.71 15.67
CA ASP A 84 35.17 16.30 14.57
C ASP A 84 36.17 15.31 13.92
N ASN A 85 35.82 14.01 13.88
CA ASN A 85 36.71 12.98 13.33
C ASN A 85 36.68 12.91 11.78
N GLY A 86 35.77 13.65 11.14
CA GLY A 86 35.57 13.71 9.70
C GLY A 86 34.54 12.70 9.17
N SER A 87 33.83 11.99 10.04
CA SER A 87 32.83 11.01 9.66
C SER A 87 31.73 10.88 10.71
N VAL A 88 30.48 10.89 10.24
CA VAL A 88 29.32 10.78 11.13
C VAL A 88 29.00 9.31 11.37
N ASP A 89 28.94 8.89 12.62
CA ASP A 89 28.60 7.54 13.03
C ASP A 89 27.12 7.34 13.41
N ILE A 90 26.77 6.09 13.70
CA ILE A 90 25.41 5.66 14.04
C ILE A 90 24.92 6.29 15.36
N ALA A 91 25.81 6.46 16.34
CA ALA A 91 25.49 7.02 17.65
C ALA A 91 25.28 8.53 17.56
N GLU A 92 26.15 9.24 16.86
CA GLU A 92 26.04 10.68 16.59
C GLU A 92 24.74 11.01 15.86
N THR A 93 24.39 10.21 14.85
CA THR A 93 23.10 10.37 14.15
C THR A 93 21.90 10.09 15.06
N ASP A 94 21.97 9.12 15.98
CA ASP A 94 20.86 8.84 16.91
C ASP A 94 20.71 9.94 17.96
N GLU A 95 21.83 10.47 18.48
CA GLU A 95 21.86 11.59 19.42
C GLU A 95 21.24 12.84 18.77
N PHE A 96 21.69 13.18 17.56
CA PHE A 96 21.13 14.29 16.79
C PHE A 96 19.62 14.16 16.52
N LEU A 97 19.15 12.96 16.16
CA LEU A 97 17.73 12.71 15.91
C LEU A 97 16.87 12.95 17.16
N ARG A 98 17.40 12.64 18.35
CA ARG A 98 16.70 12.82 19.64
C ARG A 98 16.80 14.25 20.13
N ASP A 99 17.97 14.86 20.02
CA ASP A 99 18.27 16.13 20.68
C ASP A 99 17.88 17.33 19.81
N GLU A 100 18.24 17.34 18.53
CA GLU A 100 17.93 18.45 17.63
C GLU A 100 16.55 18.29 16.99
N LEU A 101 16.23 17.09 16.47
CA LEU A 101 14.98 16.85 15.74
C LEU A 101 13.83 16.30 16.61
N GLN A 102 14.09 15.98 17.88
CA GLN A 102 13.09 15.57 18.87
C GLN A 102 12.28 14.32 18.44
N TYR A 103 12.90 13.38 17.73
CA TYR A 103 12.28 12.08 17.40
C TYR A 103 12.43 11.08 18.57
N GLU A 104 11.31 10.49 19.01
CA GLU A 104 11.37 9.42 20.03
C GLU A 104 11.99 8.12 19.50
N ASN A 105 11.75 7.81 18.21
CA ASN A 105 12.26 6.62 17.54
C ASN A 105 12.82 6.96 16.15
N GLY A 106 14.13 7.23 16.11
CA GLY A 106 14.87 7.61 14.90
C GLY A 106 15.33 6.44 14.02
N TYR A 107 15.06 5.18 14.39
CA TYR A 107 15.67 4.00 13.76
C TYR A 107 15.48 3.93 12.24
N GLU A 108 14.29 4.26 11.72
CA GLU A 108 14.07 4.26 10.26
C GLU A 108 14.92 5.32 9.53
N ARG A 109 15.11 6.49 10.16
CA ARG A 109 15.88 7.61 9.60
C ARG A 109 17.37 7.33 9.68
N GLN A 110 17.84 6.86 10.83
CA GLN A 110 19.19 6.38 11.03
C GLN A 110 19.55 5.28 10.01
N LYS A 111 18.68 4.28 9.83
CA LYS A 111 18.88 3.22 8.84
C LYS A 111 18.87 3.74 7.41
N LYS A 112 18.06 4.76 7.10
CA LYS A 112 18.03 5.37 5.77
C LYS A 112 19.31 6.16 5.47
N PHE A 113 19.87 6.82 6.49
CA PHE A 113 21.08 7.60 6.39
C PHE A 113 22.33 6.72 6.23
N HIS A 114 22.47 5.72 7.11
CA HIS A 114 23.63 4.81 7.15
C HIS A 114 23.53 3.62 6.21
N GLY A 115 22.32 3.10 5.95
CA GLY A 115 22.14 1.91 5.13
C GLY A 115 22.86 0.69 5.70
N ASN A 116 23.98 0.31 5.08
CA ASN A 116 24.89 -0.75 5.55
C ASN A 116 26.21 -0.21 6.09
N ASP A 117 26.50 1.07 5.85
CA ASP A 117 27.72 1.74 6.26
C ASP A 117 27.56 2.21 7.71
N LYS A 118 28.68 2.38 8.42
CA LYS A 118 28.68 2.77 9.83
C LYS A 118 29.14 4.20 10.07
N TYR A 119 29.81 4.76 9.08
CA TYR A 119 30.45 6.06 9.08
C TYR A 119 30.13 6.70 7.74
N ILE A 120 29.74 7.97 7.77
CA ILE A 120 29.41 8.74 6.57
C ILE A 120 30.37 9.91 6.48
N SER A 121 31.18 9.95 5.42
CA SER A 121 32.08 11.08 5.17
C SER A 121 31.32 12.28 4.59
N LEU A 122 31.94 13.45 4.62
CA LEU A 122 31.40 14.66 3.98
C LEU A 122 31.14 14.46 2.48
N GLU A 123 32.05 13.77 1.79
CA GLU A 123 31.92 13.48 0.37
C GLU A 123 30.74 12.55 0.08
N GLU A 124 30.56 11.52 0.90
CA GLU A 124 29.42 10.59 0.78
C GLU A 124 28.09 11.30 1.02
N LEU A 125 28.04 12.20 2.01
CA LEU A 125 26.86 13.01 2.28
C LEU A 125 26.52 13.92 1.09
N TRP A 126 27.52 14.58 0.52
CA TRP A 126 27.33 15.42 -0.67
C TRP A 126 26.84 14.61 -1.89
N GLN A 127 27.44 13.45 -2.16
CA GLN A 127 27.02 12.59 -3.27
C GLN A 127 25.59 12.05 -3.05
N SER A 128 25.26 11.66 -1.83
CA SER A 128 23.91 11.22 -1.46
C SER A 128 22.88 12.33 -1.67
N TRP A 129 23.22 13.57 -1.31
CA TRP A 129 22.38 14.74 -1.55
C TRP A 129 22.14 14.99 -3.04
N GLN A 130 23.19 14.97 -3.88
CA GLN A 130 23.06 15.22 -5.32
C GLN A 130 22.15 14.21 -6.04
N VAL A 131 22.14 12.96 -5.58
CA VAL A 131 21.29 11.89 -6.16
C VAL A 131 19.90 11.86 -5.52
N SER A 132 19.68 12.60 -4.44
CA SER A 132 18.41 12.60 -3.72
C SER A 132 17.26 13.16 -4.57
N GLU A 133 16.05 12.65 -4.34
CA GLU A 133 14.82 13.16 -4.97
C GLU A 133 14.58 14.63 -4.60
N VAL A 134 14.97 15.02 -3.39
CA VAL A 134 14.78 16.38 -2.84
C VAL A 134 15.57 17.40 -3.62
N HIS A 135 16.81 17.09 -4.01
CA HIS A 135 17.64 18.00 -4.78
C HIS A 135 16.96 18.42 -6.10
N ASN A 136 16.19 17.51 -6.68
CA ASN A 136 15.49 17.72 -7.95
C ASN A 136 14.07 18.29 -7.80
N TRP A 137 13.68 18.72 -6.60
CA TRP A 137 12.37 19.34 -6.39
C TRP A 137 12.23 20.66 -7.14
N THR A 138 11.07 20.80 -7.77
CA THR A 138 10.59 22.04 -8.35
C THR A 138 10.17 23.03 -7.26
N VAL A 139 9.99 24.29 -7.67
CA VAL A 139 9.50 25.36 -6.78
C VAL A 139 8.12 24.99 -6.23
N GLU A 140 7.26 24.41 -7.07
CA GLU A 140 5.91 23.97 -6.69
C GLU A 140 5.95 22.87 -5.62
N GLU A 141 6.82 21.87 -5.77
CA GLU A 141 6.98 20.79 -4.78
C GLU A 141 7.54 21.32 -3.45
N THR A 142 8.43 22.31 -3.51
CA THR A 142 9.00 22.95 -2.32
C THR A 142 7.94 23.80 -1.60
N ILE A 143 7.05 24.44 -2.35
CA ILE A 143 5.87 25.13 -1.79
C ILE A 143 4.89 24.13 -1.18
N GLU A 144 4.63 23.00 -1.83
CA GLU A 144 3.77 21.95 -1.27
C GLU A 144 4.32 21.43 0.06
N TRP A 145 5.63 21.16 0.11
CA TRP A 145 6.33 20.79 1.34
C TRP A 145 6.21 21.86 2.43
N LEU A 146 6.39 23.13 2.08
CA LEU A 146 6.25 24.26 3.01
C LEU A 146 4.83 24.33 3.61
N VAL A 147 3.80 24.08 2.81
CA VAL A 147 2.40 24.14 3.24
C VAL A 147 2.01 22.90 4.05
N ASN A 148 2.34 21.70 3.56
CA ASN A 148 1.83 20.44 4.10
C ASN A 148 2.72 19.85 5.21
N CYS A 149 4.03 20.10 5.19
CA CYS A 149 4.98 19.49 6.13
C CYS A 149 5.57 20.50 7.11
N VAL A 150 5.83 21.73 6.67
CA VAL A 150 6.30 22.83 7.54
C VAL A 150 5.12 23.61 8.13
N GLU A 151 3.95 23.55 7.51
CA GLU A 151 2.72 24.24 7.93
C GLU A 151 2.88 25.76 7.98
N LEU A 152 3.62 26.33 7.04
CA LEU A 152 3.86 27.77 6.92
C LEU A 152 3.40 28.33 5.56
N PRO A 153 2.09 28.26 5.24
CA PRO A 153 1.56 28.70 3.95
C PRO A 153 1.77 30.20 3.69
N GLN A 154 1.97 30.99 4.73
CA GLN A 154 2.20 32.44 4.62
C GLN A 154 3.47 32.82 3.83
N TYR A 155 4.47 31.93 3.77
CA TYR A 155 5.71 32.17 3.04
C TYR A 155 5.70 31.59 1.62
N ALA A 156 4.61 30.94 1.20
CA ALA A 156 4.50 30.31 -0.12
C ALA A 156 4.79 31.29 -1.27
N LYS A 157 4.23 32.51 -1.20
CA LYS A 157 4.51 33.55 -2.21
C LYS A 157 5.97 33.98 -2.23
N THR A 158 6.61 34.05 -1.07
CA THR A 158 8.02 34.42 -0.97
C THR A 158 8.91 33.34 -1.56
N PHE A 159 8.55 32.07 -1.40
CA PHE A 159 9.26 30.95 -2.01
C PHE A 159 9.11 30.96 -3.54
N GLU A 160 7.90 31.27 -4.02
CA GLU A 160 7.62 31.43 -5.45
C GLU A 160 8.39 32.61 -6.05
N GLU A 161 8.35 33.79 -5.41
CA GLU A 161 9.03 35.01 -5.88
C GLU A 161 10.56 34.89 -5.90
N ASN A 162 11.14 34.12 -4.97
CA ASN A 162 12.58 33.87 -4.90
C ASN A 162 13.02 32.61 -5.65
N ALA A 163 12.09 31.93 -6.34
CA ALA A 163 12.34 30.67 -7.06
C ALA A 163 13.09 29.63 -6.20
N VAL A 164 12.60 29.41 -4.98
CA VAL A 164 13.20 28.46 -4.03
C VAL A 164 12.91 27.04 -4.51
N ASP A 165 13.94 26.37 -5.02
CA ASP A 165 13.90 24.98 -5.48
C ASP A 165 14.59 24.03 -4.49
N GLY A 166 14.57 22.73 -4.81
CA GLY A 166 15.21 21.70 -4.01
C GLY A 166 16.69 21.91 -3.75
N SER A 167 17.43 22.46 -4.74
CA SER A 167 18.87 22.69 -4.65
C SER A 167 19.24 23.72 -3.57
N THR A 168 18.33 24.65 -3.24
CA THR A 168 18.56 25.69 -2.24
C THR A 168 18.27 25.26 -0.80
N LEU A 169 17.62 24.11 -0.59
CA LEU A 169 17.22 23.61 0.74
C LEU A 169 18.38 23.42 1.73
N PRO A 170 19.58 22.92 1.35
CA PRO A 170 20.71 22.84 2.27
C PRO A 170 21.06 24.20 2.87
N ARG A 171 20.99 25.27 2.07
CA ARG A 171 21.30 26.64 2.51
C ARG A 171 20.31 27.16 3.57
N MET A 172 19.11 26.59 3.61
CA MET A 172 18.08 26.88 4.61
C MET A 172 18.25 26.06 5.88
N ALA A 173 18.85 24.88 5.79
CA ALA A 173 19.08 23.98 6.89
C ALA A 173 20.24 24.40 7.79
N VAL A 174 21.10 25.34 7.35
CA VAL A 174 22.23 25.85 8.14
C VAL A 174 21.75 26.72 9.32
N ALA A 175 22.33 26.51 10.50
CA ALA A 175 22.00 27.24 11.73
C ALA A 175 22.18 28.77 11.66
N ASN A 176 23.02 29.27 10.74
CA ASN A 176 23.31 30.71 10.61
C ASN A 176 22.10 31.54 10.14
N ASN A 177 21.03 30.90 9.63
CA ASN A 177 19.75 31.53 9.26
C ASN A 177 19.86 32.77 8.33
N ASN A 178 21.01 32.98 7.69
CA ASN A 178 21.30 34.17 6.88
C ASN A 178 20.46 34.19 5.63
N TYR A 179 20.31 33.03 4.98
CA TYR A 179 19.47 32.87 3.81
C TYR A 179 17.99 33.14 4.14
N LEU A 180 17.47 32.54 5.23
CA LEU A 180 16.09 32.75 5.68
C LEU A 180 15.78 34.21 6.03
N SER A 181 16.75 34.93 6.61
CA SER A 181 16.56 36.31 7.07
C SER A 181 16.74 37.33 5.96
N SER A 182 17.80 37.18 5.15
CA SER A 182 18.22 38.18 4.16
C SER A 182 17.57 37.96 2.80
N VAL A 183 17.35 36.71 2.40
CA VAL A 183 16.75 36.37 1.10
C VAL A 183 15.24 36.21 1.24
N LEU A 184 14.80 35.35 2.15
CA LEU A 184 13.36 35.06 2.34
C LEU A 184 12.65 36.05 3.27
N GLY A 185 13.36 36.97 3.92
CA GLY A 185 12.75 38.01 4.74
C GLY A 185 11.96 37.49 5.95
N VAL A 186 12.18 36.24 6.37
CA VAL A 186 11.51 35.66 7.54
C VAL A 186 12.05 36.38 8.77
N LYS A 187 11.17 36.99 9.58
CA LYS A 187 11.58 37.74 10.78
C LYS A 187 11.41 36.93 12.06
N ASP A 188 10.41 36.06 12.10
CA ASP A 188 10.05 35.29 13.28
C ASP A 188 11.06 34.18 13.55
N VAL A 189 11.65 34.19 14.75
CA VAL A 189 12.68 33.21 15.17
C VAL A 189 12.10 31.79 15.22
N ILE A 190 10.83 31.64 15.62
CA ILE A 190 10.15 30.34 15.68
C ILE A 190 9.98 29.74 14.27
N HIS A 191 9.59 30.56 13.29
CA HIS A 191 9.42 30.09 11.91
C HIS A 191 10.76 29.74 11.28
N LYS A 192 11.83 30.50 11.59
CA LYS A 192 13.19 30.14 11.19
C LYS A 192 13.57 28.78 11.73
N GLN A 193 13.52 28.58 13.05
CA GLN A 193 13.90 27.31 13.66
C GLN A 193 13.08 26.15 13.09
N LYS A 194 11.76 26.30 12.97
CA LYS A 194 10.90 25.26 12.39
C LYS A 194 11.31 24.92 10.95
N LEU A 195 11.58 25.93 10.14
CA LEU A 195 11.98 25.76 8.73
C LEU A 195 13.38 25.14 8.62
N THR A 196 14.33 25.55 9.44
CA THR A 196 15.68 24.99 9.52
C THR A 196 15.63 23.51 9.89
N LEU A 197 14.92 23.15 10.97
CA LEU A 197 14.77 21.76 11.42
C LEU A 197 14.10 20.89 10.35
N LYS A 198 13.05 21.39 9.70
CA LYS A 198 12.38 20.66 8.62
C LYS A 198 13.25 20.53 7.37
N ALA A 199 13.98 21.57 6.99
CA ALA A 199 14.88 21.54 5.83
C ALA A 199 16.01 20.54 6.06
N MET A 200 16.61 20.56 7.25
CA MET A 200 17.61 19.61 7.71
C MET A 200 17.10 18.16 7.67
N ASP A 201 15.89 17.91 8.19
CA ASP A 201 15.25 16.58 8.14
C ASP A 201 15.12 16.07 6.69
N VAL A 202 14.75 16.96 5.77
CA VAL A 202 14.53 16.61 4.37
C VAL A 202 15.85 16.45 3.60
N VAL A 203 16.85 17.27 3.90
CA VAL A 203 18.19 17.18 3.28
C VAL A 203 18.90 15.90 3.72
N LEU A 204 18.82 15.53 4.99
CA LEU A 204 19.50 14.35 5.55
C LEU A 204 18.74 13.05 5.28
N PHE A 205 17.40 13.08 5.35
CA PHE A 205 16.59 11.85 5.31
C PHE A 205 15.65 11.77 4.10
N GLY A 206 15.68 12.75 3.19
CA GLY A 206 14.86 12.77 1.98
C GLY A 206 13.41 13.21 2.19
N PRO A 207 12.52 12.99 1.20
CA PRO A 207 11.14 13.47 1.24
C PRO A 207 10.40 12.97 2.48
N PRO A 208 9.59 13.81 3.13
CA PRO A 208 8.74 13.35 4.21
C PRO A 208 7.79 12.28 3.67
N LYS A 209 7.70 11.14 4.35
CA LYS A 209 6.74 10.09 3.99
C LYS A 209 5.33 10.66 4.17
N HIS A 210 4.67 11.03 3.08
CA HIS A 210 3.25 11.34 3.11
C HIS A 210 2.51 10.10 3.62
N HIS A 211 1.86 10.21 4.77
CA HIS A 211 0.90 9.19 5.20
C HIS A 211 -0.25 9.25 4.17
N ASN A 212 -0.24 8.30 3.26
CA ASN A 212 -1.21 8.26 2.17
C ASN A 212 -2.55 7.83 2.77
N TYR A 213 -3.33 8.79 3.28
CA TYR A 213 -4.69 8.53 3.80
C TYR A 213 -5.54 7.75 2.79
N ILE A 214 -5.28 7.92 1.49
CA ILE A 214 -5.93 7.14 0.42
C ILE A 214 -5.63 5.64 0.57
N LYS A 215 -4.38 5.27 0.86
CA LYS A 215 -3.96 3.88 1.07
C LYS A 215 -4.58 3.32 2.36
N ASP A 216 -4.62 4.12 3.42
CA ASP A 216 -5.23 3.70 4.69
C ASP A 216 -6.75 3.55 4.57
N VAL A 217 -7.42 4.46 3.86
CA VAL A 217 -8.85 4.40 3.54
C VAL A 217 -9.16 3.18 2.68
N LEU A 218 -8.34 2.87 1.68
CA LEU A 218 -8.49 1.66 0.86
C LEU A 218 -8.33 0.38 1.71
N LEU A 219 -7.36 0.36 2.62
CA LEU A 219 -7.11 -0.76 3.51
C LEU A 219 -8.31 -0.98 4.44
N VAL A 220 -8.80 0.09 5.09
CA VAL A 220 -9.99 0.03 5.96
C VAL A 220 -11.23 -0.40 5.17
N LEU A 221 -11.43 0.13 3.97
CA LEU A 221 -12.53 -0.26 3.10
C LEU A 221 -12.48 -1.76 2.75
N SER A 222 -11.30 -2.28 2.42
CA SER A 222 -11.11 -3.72 2.14
C SER A 222 -11.44 -4.59 3.36
N LEU A 223 -11.08 -4.13 4.56
CA LEU A 223 -11.37 -4.84 5.81
C LEU A 223 -12.87 -4.87 6.11
N VAL A 224 -13.58 -3.77 5.89
CA VAL A 224 -15.03 -3.68 6.06
C VAL A 224 -15.75 -4.61 5.08
N ILE A 225 -15.31 -4.68 3.83
CA ILE A 225 -15.88 -5.60 2.83
C ILE A 225 -15.64 -7.06 3.24
N ALA A 226 -14.45 -7.40 3.74
CA ALA A 226 -14.15 -8.74 4.22
C ALA A 226 -15.04 -9.15 5.40
N ILE A 227 -15.19 -8.26 6.40
CA ILE A 227 -16.06 -8.51 7.57
C ILE A 227 -17.53 -8.61 7.13
N GLY A 228 -17.98 -7.74 6.21
CA GLY A 228 -19.33 -7.78 5.64
C GLY A 228 -19.60 -9.07 4.87
N GLY A 229 -18.62 -9.56 4.09
CA GLY A 229 -18.68 -10.84 3.40
C GLY A 229 -18.74 -12.03 4.36
N CYS A 230 -17.89 -12.05 5.39
CA CYS A 230 -17.91 -13.07 6.43
C CYS A 230 -19.24 -13.09 7.20
N TRP A 231 -19.79 -11.92 7.55
CA TRP A 231 -21.09 -11.79 8.19
C TRP A 231 -22.22 -12.28 7.28
N PHE A 232 -22.21 -11.89 6.01
CA PHE A 232 -23.22 -12.30 5.04
C PHE A 232 -23.21 -13.82 4.81
N ALA A 233 -22.03 -14.42 4.67
CA ALA A 233 -21.88 -15.88 4.57
C ALA A 233 -22.37 -16.59 5.83
N TYR A 234 -22.11 -16.05 7.03
CA TYR A 234 -22.61 -16.60 8.29
C TYR A 234 -24.15 -16.55 8.37
N VAL A 235 -24.76 -15.45 7.95
CA VAL A 235 -26.23 -15.31 7.89
C VAL A 235 -26.84 -16.29 6.88
N GLN A 236 -26.23 -16.41 5.70
CA GLN A 236 -26.69 -17.34 4.66
C GLN A 236 -26.53 -18.80 5.09
N HIS A 237 -25.46 -19.14 5.83
CA HIS A 237 -25.27 -20.44 6.45
C HIS A 237 -26.37 -20.74 7.49
N ASN A 238 -26.77 -19.77 8.31
CA ASN A 238 -27.90 -19.96 9.23
C ASN A 238 -29.25 -20.07 8.50
N TYR A 239 -29.42 -19.34 7.39
CA TYR A 239 -30.66 -19.40 6.59
C TYR A 239 -30.77 -20.72 5.80
N SER A 240 -29.66 -21.29 5.33
CA SER A 240 -29.65 -22.55 4.58
C SER A 240 -30.12 -23.73 5.44
N GLN A 241 -29.76 -23.75 6.73
CA GLN A 241 -30.23 -24.76 7.69
C GLN A 241 -31.76 -24.79 7.81
N LEU A 242 -32.42 -23.64 7.59
CA LEU A 242 -33.88 -23.54 7.62
C LEU A 242 -34.52 -24.08 6.33
N HIS A 243 -33.85 -23.95 5.17
CA HIS A 243 -34.29 -24.54 3.91
C HIS A 243 -34.05 -26.05 3.83
N LEU A 244 -32.96 -26.56 4.42
CA LEU A 244 -32.66 -27.99 4.47
C LEU A 244 -33.69 -28.78 5.30
N LYS A 245 -34.12 -28.23 6.44
CA LYS A 245 -35.18 -28.84 7.26
C LYS A 245 -36.52 -28.91 6.53
N LYS A 246 -36.81 -27.93 5.68
CA LYS A 246 -38.02 -27.92 4.84
C LYS A 246 -37.93 -28.98 3.75
N MET A 247 -36.76 -29.14 3.13
CA MET A 247 -36.54 -30.17 2.10
C MET A 247 -36.54 -31.61 2.64
N MET A 248 -36.04 -31.88 3.86
CA MET A 248 -36.20 -33.21 4.49
C MET A 248 -37.66 -33.55 4.77
N LYS A 249 -38.44 -32.56 5.21
CA LYS A 249 -39.87 -32.77 5.49
C LYS A 249 -40.68 -33.04 4.23
N ASP A 250 -40.32 -32.39 3.13
CA ASP A 250 -40.96 -32.63 1.83
C ASP A 250 -40.60 -34.03 1.29
N MET A 251 -39.39 -34.54 1.55
CA MET A 251 -38.96 -35.90 1.19
C MET A 251 -39.73 -36.99 1.96
N ASP A 252 -39.88 -36.84 3.29
CA ASP A 252 -40.67 -37.76 4.10
C ASP A 252 -42.15 -37.77 3.69
N SER A 253 -42.67 -36.62 3.23
CA SER A 253 -44.07 -36.51 2.78
C SER A 253 -44.31 -37.17 1.42
N LEU A 254 -43.35 -37.08 0.50
CA LEU A 254 -43.42 -37.72 -0.82
C LEU A 254 -43.31 -39.24 -0.71
N GLN A 255 -42.44 -39.75 0.16
CA GLN A 255 -42.29 -41.18 0.38
C GLN A 255 -43.58 -41.81 0.96
N ARG A 256 -44.29 -41.10 1.84
CA ARG A 256 -45.62 -41.55 2.32
C ARG A 256 -46.68 -41.57 1.23
N ALA A 257 -46.64 -40.61 0.29
CA ALA A 257 -47.58 -40.59 -0.83
C ALA A 257 -47.30 -41.74 -1.82
N GLU A 258 -46.03 -42.12 -2.01
CA GLU A 258 -45.64 -43.30 -2.79
C GLU A 258 -46.14 -44.59 -2.14
N GLU A 259 -45.97 -44.76 -0.83
CA GLU A 259 -46.49 -45.92 -0.09
C GLU A 259 -48.02 -46.02 -0.17
N GLN A 260 -48.73 -44.90 -0.09
CA GLN A 260 -50.18 -44.86 -0.25
C GLN A 260 -50.65 -45.24 -1.65
N LEU A 261 -49.93 -44.81 -2.70
CA LEU A 261 -50.24 -45.20 -4.07
C LEU A 261 -49.99 -46.69 -4.33
N SER A 262 -48.91 -47.24 -3.76
CA SER A 262 -48.59 -48.67 -3.81
C SER A 262 -49.69 -49.52 -3.17
N GLU A 263 -50.16 -49.13 -1.98
CA GLU A 263 -51.21 -49.87 -1.28
C GLU A 263 -52.54 -49.87 -2.05
N LEU A 264 -52.92 -48.72 -2.64
CA LEU A 264 -54.13 -48.64 -3.46
C LEU A 264 -54.05 -49.48 -4.73
N GLN A 265 -52.89 -49.56 -5.39
CA GLN A 265 -52.70 -50.46 -6.54
C GLN A 265 -52.86 -51.93 -6.12
N ARG A 266 -52.31 -52.29 -4.97
CA ARG A 266 -52.41 -53.65 -4.41
C ARG A 266 -53.84 -54.02 -4.03
N GLU A 267 -54.61 -53.10 -3.46
CA GLU A 267 -56.03 -53.32 -3.18
C GLU A 267 -56.85 -53.48 -4.46
N LEU A 268 -56.56 -52.68 -5.49
CA LEU A 268 -57.23 -52.77 -6.79
C LEU A 268 -56.94 -54.11 -7.49
N ASP A 269 -55.68 -54.56 -7.47
CA ASP A 269 -55.29 -55.87 -8.01
C ASP A 269 -55.94 -57.02 -7.24
N LYS A 270 -56.03 -56.91 -5.91
CA LYS A 270 -56.70 -57.92 -5.09
C LYS A 270 -58.20 -58.01 -5.42
N ALA A 271 -58.88 -56.88 -5.54
CA ALA A 271 -60.30 -56.84 -5.91
C ALA A 271 -60.53 -57.43 -7.33
N LYS A 272 -59.62 -57.16 -8.26
CA LYS A 272 -59.68 -57.72 -9.62
C LYS A 272 -59.51 -59.25 -9.63
N MET A 273 -58.57 -59.78 -8.86
CA MET A 273 -58.35 -61.23 -8.72
C MET A 273 -59.55 -61.94 -8.09
N GLU A 274 -60.17 -61.33 -7.07
CA GLU A 274 -61.40 -61.85 -6.45
C GLU A 274 -62.58 -61.84 -7.43
N GLN A 275 -62.67 -60.82 -8.28
CA GLN A 275 -63.69 -60.75 -9.34
C GLN A 275 -63.47 -61.80 -10.43
N GLU A 276 -62.24 -61.99 -10.92
CA GLU A 276 -61.92 -62.98 -11.94
C GLU A 276 -62.18 -64.42 -11.44
N THR A 277 -61.80 -64.73 -10.21
CA THR A 277 -62.06 -66.05 -9.60
C THR A 277 -63.55 -66.30 -9.38
N ALA A 278 -64.32 -65.30 -8.95
CA ALA A 278 -65.77 -65.41 -8.82
C ALA A 278 -66.46 -65.65 -10.17
N VAL A 279 -66.00 -65.01 -11.24
CA VAL A 279 -66.52 -65.23 -12.61
C VAL A 279 -66.20 -66.64 -13.11
N ILE A 280 -64.96 -67.12 -12.92
CA ILE A 280 -64.55 -68.47 -13.33
C ILE A 280 -65.34 -69.55 -12.58
N LEU A 281 -65.53 -69.39 -11.26
CA LEU A 281 -66.31 -70.33 -10.46
C LEU A 281 -67.78 -70.36 -10.88
N LYS A 282 -68.36 -69.19 -11.22
CA LYS A 282 -69.72 -69.13 -11.76
C LYS A 282 -69.85 -69.87 -13.09
N GLN A 283 -68.94 -69.65 -14.03
CA GLN A 283 -68.94 -70.38 -15.31
C GLN A 283 -68.82 -71.89 -15.10
N ARG A 284 -67.91 -72.34 -14.22
CA ARG A 284 -67.79 -73.77 -13.89
C ARG A 284 -69.09 -74.35 -13.33
N LEU A 285 -69.75 -73.64 -12.41
CA LEU A 285 -71.03 -74.08 -11.84
C LEU A 285 -72.14 -74.13 -12.90
N GLU A 286 -72.19 -73.16 -13.82
CA GLU A 286 -73.14 -73.16 -14.94
C GLU A 286 -72.92 -74.35 -15.88
N ASP A 287 -71.66 -74.69 -16.18
CA ASP A 287 -71.30 -75.86 -16.99
C ASP A 287 -71.68 -77.19 -16.30
N GLU A 288 -71.45 -77.30 -14.98
CA GLU A 288 -71.86 -78.47 -14.19
C GLU A 288 -73.39 -78.65 -14.16
N ILE A 289 -74.16 -77.56 -14.05
CA ILE A 289 -75.62 -77.59 -14.10
C ILE A 289 -76.14 -77.97 -15.49
N LEU A 290 -75.48 -77.51 -16.57
CA LEU A 290 -75.83 -77.87 -17.95
C LEU A 290 -75.55 -79.34 -18.24
N ALA A 291 -74.41 -79.88 -17.77
CA ALA A 291 -74.07 -81.29 -17.91
C ALA A 291 -75.06 -82.20 -17.16
N ALA A 292 -75.43 -81.85 -15.92
CA ALA A 292 -76.39 -82.61 -15.12
C ALA A 292 -77.84 -82.58 -15.68
N LYS A 293 -78.15 -81.68 -16.61
CA LYS A 293 -79.46 -81.62 -17.29
C LYS A 293 -79.54 -82.48 -18.56
N GLN A 294 -78.42 -83.03 -19.04
CA GLN A 294 -78.36 -83.88 -20.25
C GLN A 294 -78.37 -85.39 -19.95
N GLU A 295 -78.30 -85.80 -18.69
CA GLU A 295 -78.55 -87.17 -18.22
C GLU A 295 -80.03 -87.38 -17.83
#